data_AF-A0A9X4EK95-F1
#
_entry.id   AF-A0A9X4EK95-F1
#
_cell.length_a   1.000
_cell.length_b   1.000
_cell.length_c   1.000
_cell.angle_alpha   90.00
_cell.angle_beta   90.00
_cell.angle_gamma   90.00
#
_symmetry.space_group_name_H-M   'P 1'
#
loop_
_entity.id
_entity.type
_entity.pdbx_description
1 polymer ?
#
loop_
_entity_poly.entity_id
_entity_poly.type
_entity_poly.pdbx_seq_one_letter_code
_entity_poly.pdbx_strand_id
1 'polypeptide(L)'
;MEEPNLQPLRITSGWKIEWNLFYEVDPSEGFMHYLDSSSLLHLTNHQLMRAINLDFRPENDLNGLFYLRVINLTEVKNPKTQKTDYKGDWENLYFELSSKNRLEIVKEIERLVVQIPPYKQ
;
A
#
# COMPACT_ATOMS: atom_id res chain seq x y z
N MET A 1 -21.55 17.23 -0.30
CA MET A 1 -20.09 17.40 -0.43
C MET A 1 -19.71 16.88 -1.79
N GLU A 2 -18.77 17.54 -2.47
CA GLU A 2 -18.14 16.95 -3.66
C GLU A 2 -17.30 15.75 -3.21
N GLU A 3 -17.27 14.70 -4.02
CA GLU A 3 -16.43 13.53 -3.75
C GLU A 3 -14.94 13.94 -3.84
N PRO A 4 -14.07 13.46 -2.92
CA PRO A 4 -12.67 13.82 -2.91
C PRO A 4 -11.94 13.18 -4.09
N ASN A 5 -10.89 13.86 -4.56
CA ASN A 5 -10.00 13.29 -5.57
C ASN A 5 -9.14 12.17 -4.98
N LEU A 6 -8.66 11.28 -5.84
CA LEU A 6 -7.56 10.37 -5.48
C LEU A 6 -6.30 11.18 -5.18
N GLN A 7 -5.54 10.72 -4.19
CA GLN A 7 -4.27 11.31 -3.81
C GLN A 7 -3.29 11.28 -5.00
N PRO A 8 -2.77 12.43 -5.44
CA PRO A 8 -1.68 12.46 -6.42
C PRO A 8 -0.45 11.74 -5.87
N LEU A 9 0.09 10.80 -6.66
CA LEU A 9 1.30 10.03 -6.35
C LEU A 9 2.20 9.96 -7.60
N ARG A 10 3.50 10.21 -7.41
CA ARG A 10 4.53 9.92 -8.42
C ARG A 10 4.97 8.47 -8.30
N ILE A 11 4.53 7.63 -9.23
CA ILE A 11 4.86 6.20 -9.26
C ILE A 11 5.81 5.93 -10.42
N THR A 12 6.95 5.32 -10.13
CA THR A 12 7.95 4.93 -11.14
C THR A 12 7.51 3.68 -11.91
N SER A 13 8.11 3.47 -13.08
CA SER A 13 7.85 2.29 -13.91
C SER A 13 8.12 0.98 -13.18
N GLY A 14 7.34 -0.05 -13.50
CA GLY A 14 7.49 -1.40 -12.95
C GLY A 14 6.57 -1.69 -11.77
N TRP A 15 5.96 -0.66 -11.17
CA TRP A 15 4.88 -0.82 -10.21
C TRP A 15 3.53 -0.95 -10.92
N LYS A 16 2.76 -1.96 -10.53
CA LYS A 16 1.37 -2.14 -10.93
C LYS A 16 0.47 -1.72 -9.78
N ILE A 17 -0.54 -0.91 -10.08
CA ILE A 17 -1.59 -0.55 -9.12
C ILE A 17 -2.64 -1.67 -9.16
N GLU A 18 -2.74 -2.45 -8.10
CA GLU A 18 -3.76 -3.50 -7.96
C GLU A 18 -5.03 -2.96 -7.31
N TRP A 19 -4.87 -2.00 -6.39
CA TRP A 19 -5.97 -1.36 -5.66
C TRP A 19 -5.61 0.08 -5.31
N ASN A 20 -6.55 1.01 -5.45
CA ASN A 20 -6.36 2.41 -5.08
C ASN A 20 -7.67 3.07 -4.62
N LEU A 21 -7.78 3.26 -3.32
CA LEU A 21 -8.79 4.06 -2.60
C LEU A 21 -8.10 5.13 -1.74
N PHE A 22 -6.85 5.50 -2.04
CA PHE A 22 -6.14 6.49 -1.26
C PHE A 22 -6.54 7.88 -1.76
N TYR A 23 -7.54 8.46 -1.10
CA TYR A 23 -8.07 9.79 -1.42
C TYR A 23 -7.25 10.91 -0.78
N GLU A 24 -7.36 12.12 -1.33
CA GLU A 24 -6.76 13.35 -0.78
C GLU A 24 -7.56 13.86 0.42
N VAL A 25 -7.67 13.02 1.47
CA VAL A 25 -8.46 13.30 2.67
C VAL A 25 -7.64 13.05 3.92
N ASP A 26 -7.70 14.02 4.84
CA ASP A 26 -7.09 13.87 6.17
C ASP A 26 -8.10 13.27 7.17
N PRO A 27 -7.64 12.45 8.13
CA PRO A 27 -8.51 11.84 9.13
C PRO A 27 -9.29 12.92 9.90
N SER A 28 -10.62 12.86 9.79
CA SER A 28 -11.56 13.77 10.47
C SER A 28 -12.98 13.19 10.44
N GLU A 29 -13.86 13.65 11.34
CA GLU A 29 -15.19 13.08 11.55
C GLU A 29 -16.02 12.93 10.27
N GLY A 30 -15.92 13.89 9.35
CA GLY A 30 -16.67 13.87 8.08
C GLY A 30 -16.09 12.94 7.01
N PHE A 31 -14.83 12.50 7.14
CA PHE A 31 -14.11 11.80 6.07
C PHE A 31 -13.64 10.39 6.45
N MET A 32 -13.91 9.91 7.67
CA MET A 32 -13.47 8.58 8.12
C MET A 32 -13.94 7.43 7.22
N HIS A 33 -15.10 7.56 6.60
CA HIS A 33 -15.64 6.56 5.68
C HIS A 33 -14.78 6.34 4.42
N TYR A 34 -13.93 7.30 4.04
CA TYR A 34 -12.94 7.12 2.96
C TYR A 34 -11.70 6.36 3.40
N LEU A 35 -11.51 6.21 4.72
CA LEU A 35 -10.39 5.49 5.33
C LEU A 35 -10.81 4.10 5.85
N ASP A 36 -12.10 3.78 5.77
CA ASP A 36 -12.70 2.53 6.23
C ASP A 36 -12.58 1.44 5.15
N SER A 37 -11.36 0.96 4.93
CA SER A 37 -11.07 -0.13 4.00
C SER A 37 -9.93 -0.99 4.50
N SER A 38 -10.00 -2.28 4.19
CA SER A 38 -8.93 -3.24 4.47
C SER A 38 -7.63 -2.91 3.72
N SER A 39 -7.71 -2.13 2.64
CA SER A 39 -6.56 -1.53 1.97
C SER A 39 -6.96 -0.25 1.25
N LEU A 40 -6.20 0.82 1.50
CA LEU A 40 -6.32 2.09 0.79
C LEU A 40 -5.45 2.13 -0.47
N LEU A 41 -4.32 1.45 -0.48
CA LEU A 41 -3.46 1.34 -1.67
C LEU A 41 -2.76 -0.02 -1.66
N HIS A 42 -2.71 -0.65 -2.83
CA HIS A 42 -1.88 -1.84 -3.03
C HIS A 42 -1.13 -1.77 -4.36
N LEU A 43 0.19 -1.76 -4.28
CA LEU A 43 1.10 -1.74 -5.42
C LEU A 43 1.95 -3.02 -5.42
N THR A 44 2.17 -3.59 -6.60
CA THR A 44 3.04 -4.76 -6.77
C THR A 44 4.16 -4.45 -7.76
N ASN A 45 5.35 -4.98 -7.49
CA ASN A 45 6.46 -5.02 -8.43
C ASN A 45 7.08 -6.42 -8.39
N HIS A 46 6.70 -7.25 -9.37
CA HIS A 46 7.14 -8.64 -9.43
C HIS A 46 8.61 -8.78 -9.86
N GLN A 47 9.21 -7.78 -10.52
CA GLN A 47 10.65 -7.81 -10.79
C GLN A 47 11.47 -7.61 -9.52
N LEU A 48 10.98 -6.74 -8.63
CA LEU A 48 11.58 -6.53 -7.32
C LEU A 48 11.14 -7.59 -6.30
N MET A 49 10.12 -8.40 -6.59
CA MET A 49 9.49 -9.32 -5.64
C MET A 49 9.02 -8.59 -4.36
N ARG A 50 8.39 -7.43 -4.53
CA ARG A 50 7.91 -6.57 -3.44
C ARG A 50 6.48 -6.10 -3.72
N ALA A 51 5.73 -5.88 -2.65
CA ALA A 51 4.48 -5.13 -2.68
C ALA A 51 4.52 -3.98 -1.67
N ILE A 52 3.77 -2.91 -1.94
CA ILE A 52 3.49 -1.84 -0.99
C ILE A 52 2.01 -1.90 -0.67
N ASN A 53 1.68 -1.92 0.62
CA ASN A 53 0.31 -1.85 1.10
C ASN A 53 0.16 -0.65 2.04
N LEU A 54 -0.98 0.04 1.90
CA LEU A 54 -1.44 1.07 2.80
C LEU A 54 -2.81 0.68 3.33
N ASP A 55 -3.00 0.77 4.63
CA ASP A 55 -4.32 0.78 5.27
C ASP A 55 -4.38 1.83 6.39
N PHE A 56 -5.57 2.06 6.95
CA PHE A 56 -5.76 2.95 8.09
C PHE A 56 -6.41 2.16 9.23
N ARG A 57 -5.78 2.19 10.40
CA ARG A 57 -6.17 1.34 11.55
C ARG A 57 -6.11 2.11 12.87
N PRO A 58 -7.06 1.88 13.80
CA PRO A 58 -8.29 1.13 13.61
C PRO A 58 -9.21 1.78 12.56
N GLU A 59 -10.01 0.96 11.88
CA GLU A 59 -11.00 1.45 10.93
C GLU A 59 -12.00 2.37 11.65
N ASN A 60 -12.41 3.46 10.98
CA ASN A 60 -13.36 4.43 11.50
C ASN A 60 -13.00 5.06 12.88
N ASP A 61 -11.71 5.11 13.23
CA ASP A 61 -11.21 5.76 14.46
C ASP A 61 -10.40 7.02 14.14
N LEU A 62 -10.80 8.18 14.68
CA LEU A 62 -10.07 9.45 14.53
C LEU A 62 -8.65 9.40 15.11
N ASN A 63 -8.42 8.48 16.04
CA ASN A 63 -7.11 8.24 16.63
C ASN A 63 -6.29 7.19 15.87
N GLY A 64 -6.85 6.57 14.85
CA GLY A 64 -6.16 5.65 13.98
C GLY A 64 -4.98 6.30 13.25
N LEU A 65 -4.17 5.44 12.65
CA LEU A 65 -2.97 5.77 11.91
C LEU A 65 -3.06 5.14 10.52
N PHE A 66 -2.46 5.80 9.55
CA PHE A 66 -2.04 5.11 8.34
C PHE A 66 -0.93 4.12 8.68
N TYR A 67 -0.97 2.92 8.11
CA TYR A 67 0.12 1.96 8.16
C TYR A 67 0.57 1.64 6.74
N LEU A 68 1.81 2.02 6.44
CA LEU A 68 2.47 1.78 5.17
C LEU A 68 3.46 0.65 5.33
N ARG A 69 3.29 -0.43 4.56
CA ARG A 69 4.08 -1.66 4.67
C ARG A 69 4.69 -2.04 3.34
N VAL A 70 5.95 -2.47 3.36
CA VAL A 70 6.61 -3.13 2.23
C VAL A 70 6.70 -4.63 2.52
N ILE A 71 6.04 -5.40 1.67
CA ILE A 71 5.83 -6.84 1.82
C ILE A 71 6.75 -7.58 0.86
N ASN A 72 7.35 -8.66 1.34
CA ASN A 72 8.18 -9.54 0.53
C ASN A 72 7.28 -10.50 -0.23
N LEU A 73 7.52 -10.67 -1.54
CA LEU A 73 6.74 -11.60 -2.36
C LEU A 73 7.53 -12.88 -2.63
N THR A 74 6.81 -14.00 -2.60
CA THR A 74 7.30 -15.31 -3.03
C THR A 74 6.49 -15.81 -4.21
N GLU A 75 7.16 -16.35 -5.23
CA GLU A 75 6.48 -16.98 -6.36
C GLU A 75 5.90 -18.33 -5.94
N VAL A 76 4.65 -18.57 -6.28
CA VAL A 76 3.96 -19.83 -6.04
C VAL A 76 3.41 -20.34 -7.36
N LYS A 77 3.93 -21.46 -7.85
CA LYS A 77 3.37 -22.11 -9.04
C LYS A 77 2.13 -22.90 -8.67
N ASN A 78 1.01 -22.57 -9.29
CA ASN A 78 -0.20 -23.35 -9.14
C ASN A 78 -0.08 -24.66 -9.95
N PRO A 79 -0.05 -25.84 -9.29
CA PRO A 79 0.20 -27.10 -9.98
C PRO A 79 -0.92 -27.47 -10.97
N LYS A 80 -2.14 -26.99 -10.76
CA LYS A 80 -3.30 -27.30 -11.60
C LYS A 80 -3.37 -26.41 -12.85
N THR A 81 -3.10 -25.12 -12.70
CA THR A 81 -3.24 -24.14 -13.78
C THR A 81 -1.92 -23.80 -14.47
N GLN A 82 -0.79 -24.22 -13.89
CA GLN A 82 0.58 -23.85 -14.30
C GLN A 82 0.82 -22.33 -14.30
N LYS A 83 -0.05 -21.54 -13.64
CA LYS A 83 0.12 -20.10 -13.47
C LYS A 83 1.04 -19.81 -12.29
N THR A 84 1.86 -18.77 -12.42
CA THR A 84 2.61 -18.20 -11.31
C THR A 84 1.72 -17.20 -10.57
N ASP A 85 1.47 -17.49 -9.29
CA ASP A 85 0.87 -16.58 -8.34
C ASP A 85 1.95 -15.98 -7.44
N TYR A 86 1.65 -14.87 -6.77
CA TYR A 86 2.58 -14.20 -5.85
C TYR A 86 1.96 -14.14 -4.46
N LYS A 87 2.66 -14.64 -3.45
CA LYS A 87 2.23 -14.62 -2.05
C LYS A 87 3.05 -13.61 -1.27
N GLY A 88 2.38 -12.73 -0.52
CA GLY A 88 3.02 -11.81 0.41
C GLY A 88 3.37 -12.47 1.75
N ASP A 89 4.56 -12.18 2.27
CA ASP A 89 4.98 -12.49 3.63
C ASP A 89 4.69 -11.30 4.56
N TRP A 90 3.60 -11.41 5.32
CA TRP A 90 3.15 -10.39 6.26
C TRP A 90 3.84 -10.47 7.63
N GLU A 91 4.55 -11.56 7.89
CA GLU A 91 5.26 -11.77 9.16
C GLU A 91 6.68 -11.19 9.11
N ASN A 92 7.28 -11.12 7.92
CA ASN A 92 8.63 -10.60 7.70
C ASN A 92 8.64 -9.40 6.73
N LEU A 93 8.04 -8.30 7.15
CA LEU A 93 8.02 -7.06 6.38
C LEU A 93 9.43 -6.51 6.14
N TYR A 94 9.67 -5.93 4.96
CA TYR A 94 10.91 -5.20 4.68
C TYR A 94 10.92 -3.82 5.36
N PHE A 95 9.74 -3.21 5.45
CA PHE A 95 9.57 -1.87 5.99
C PHE A 95 8.15 -1.70 6.53
N GLU A 96 8.02 -0.96 7.62
CA GLU A 96 6.75 -0.49 8.15
C GLU A 96 6.91 0.95 8.67
N LEU A 97 5.93 1.79 8.36
CA LEU A 97 5.75 3.12 8.92
C LEU A 97 4.30 3.29 9.34
N SER A 98 4.07 3.86 10.51
CA SER A 98 2.75 4.37 10.90
C SER A 98 2.78 5.88 11.11
N SER A 99 1.73 6.57 10.66
CA SER A 99 1.63 8.02 10.80
C SER A 99 0.18 8.49 10.76
N LYS A 100 -0.12 9.61 11.43
CA LYS A 100 -1.38 10.35 11.24
C LYS A 100 -1.32 11.28 10.02
N ASN A 101 -0.13 11.59 9.52
CA ASN A 101 0.09 12.60 8.49
C ASN A 101 0.06 11.96 7.10
N ARG A 102 -1.04 12.17 6.36
CA ARG A 102 -1.18 11.71 4.97
C ARG A 102 -0.03 12.17 4.07
N LEU A 103 0.47 13.40 4.23
CA LEU A 103 1.55 13.92 3.38
C LEU A 103 2.90 13.26 3.69
N GLU A 104 3.09 12.75 4.90
CA GLU A 104 4.26 11.92 5.23
C GLU A 104 4.17 10.57 4.50
N ILE A 105 2.98 9.94 4.52
CA ILE A 105 2.72 8.70 3.78
C ILE A 105 2.95 8.89 2.28
N VAL A 106 2.48 10.00 1.69
CA VAL A 106 2.71 10.33 0.28
C VAL A 106 4.21 10.40 -0.03
N LYS A 107 4.97 11.17 0.75
CA LYS A 107 6.42 11.28 0.56
C LYS A 107 7.10 9.92 0.66
N GLU A 108 6.66 9.09 1.59
CA GLU A 108 7.26 7.79 1.83
C GLU A 108 6.93 6.79 0.73
N ILE A 109 5.69 6.76 0.22
CA ILE A 109 5.33 5.99 -0.97
C ILE A 109 6.21 6.39 -2.16
N GLU A 110 6.34 7.70 -2.44
CA GLU A 110 7.15 8.19 -3.56
C GLU A 110 8.65 7.86 -3.39
N ARG A 111 9.15 7.86 -2.16
CA ARG A 111 10.52 7.40 -1.86
C ARG A 111 10.68 5.91 -2.10
N LEU A 112 9.74 5.11 -1.59
CA LEU A 112 9.77 3.65 -1.63
C LEU A 112 9.70 3.11 -3.07
N VAL A 113 8.84 3.67 -3.92
CA VAL A 113 8.74 3.23 -5.33
C VAL A 113 10.04 3.44 -6.12
N VAL A 114 10.92 4.33 -5.68
CA VAL A 114 12.25 4.56 -6.26
C VAL A 114 13.33 3.69 -5.63
N GLN A 115 13.31 3.54 -4.30
CA GLN A 115 14.49 3.10 -3.53
C GLN A 115 14.41 1.67 -2.99
N ILE A 116 13.27 0.98 -3.11
CA ILE A 116 13.15 -0.40 -2.60
C ILE A 116 14.09 -1.33 -3.38
N PRO A 117 14.99 -2.07 -2.70
CA PRO A 117 15.83 -3.07 -3.36
C PRO A 117 15.03 -4.35 -3.66
N PRO A 118 15.44 -5.11 -4.70
CA PRO A 118 14.86 -6.41 -4.98
C PRO A 118 14.93 -7.35 -3.77
N TYR A 119 13.88 -8.12 -3.54
CA TYR A 119 13.91 -9.27 -2.65
C TYR A 119 14.50 -10.47 -3.39
N LYS A 120 15.55 -11.06 -2.83
CA LYS A 120 16.11 -12.31 -3.34
C LYS A 120 15.68 -13.42 -2.38
N GLN A 121 15.00 -14.43 -2.94
CA GLN A 121 14.69 -15.69 -2.25
C GLN A 121 15.95 -16.54 -2.11
#